data_AF-A0AAW7YND1-F1
#
_entry.id   AF-A0AAW7YND1-F1
#
_cell.length_a   1.000
_cell.length_b   1.000
_cell.length_c   1.000
_cell.angle_alpha   90.00
_cell.angle_beta   90.00
_cell.angle_gamma   90.00
#
_symmetry.space_group_name_H-M   'P 1'
#
loop_
_entity.id
_entity.type
_entity.pdbx_description
1 polymer ?
#
loop_
_entity_poly.entity_id
_entity_poly.type
_entity_poly.pdbx_seq_one_letter_code
_entity_poly.pdbx_strand_id
1 'polypeptide(L)'
;MNTLNHITKVKIYEIQTFLDIPRKLSPLETLHIAFQPHNVNLIYNNMGKDEQTYIENLLKDASSTVNVNEDIKTTCKLTDQLGFFYKESTDEYIIDPIYLNKVNEYVFTGLYEYKDLDNDNKQLLKEFKKLDEKVRYNIEHTNLKDYLTTLKAKDIQNILKFYEFKNTSKLKKADAVKLINDTFFENNELLERVFNQFTNSTLFIFQSIYENDKNYTSNIDIASTVNDVQELTSPSQLFNYSFIFNYNARYNIVSIPYDALDFIDKYIQSTGGLESVIDDQIERIGTQKDNIFESLAEHSLISEIEDDLTGWDSLGDFDSLADSEDNFTKNDIIEAFEENNPDELDNSSLESVNIENYMDPEIRQNLVQEQLKHFKNDPKKQHYVTPLNIYIAITNLYGYASLERVSYLMKHLYNKEMTQNDIKDEIKDMGINRLVTIQNDMLLHPVIPLLTNSSDIDDPFKEFYVPDNLDELLTYVNNEYYERNTKLKQFIKFIRNNIKANDDIEKEKAVQYILFHLRIAPDEENAVEMMNNLIKEDKILPVPDKTLSKQIEKGWTHLRLWSTRGFTVQEILNSTK
;
A
#
# COMPACT_ATOMS: atom_id res chain seq x y z
N MET A 1 -12.81 14.76 -18.74
CA MET A 1 -14.14 14.12 -18.69
C MET A 1 -14.03 12.95 -17.70
N ASN A 2 -14.96 12.82 -16.75
CA ASN A 2 -14.88 11.81 -15.68
C ASN A 2 -15.43 10.45 -16.17
N THR A 3 -14.57 9.62 -16.76
CA THR A 3 -14.85 8.21 -17.15
C THR A 3 -14.99 7.25 -15.95
N LEU A 4 -14.95 7.76 -14.71
CA LEU A 4 -14.98 7.01 -13.46
C LEU A 4 -16.21 7.34 -12.59
N ASN A 5 -17.21 8.01 -13.15
CA ASN A 5 -18.33 8.57 -12.38
C ASN A 5 -19.18 7.52 -11.66
N HIS A 6 -19.16 6.25 -12.08
CA HIS A 6 -19.99 5.19 -11.49
C HIS A 6 -19.37 4.53 -10.24
N ILE A 7 -18.05 4.54 -10.09
CA ILE A 7 -17.37 3.94 -8.92
C ILE A 7 -17.07 5.02 -7.89
N THR A 8 -17.78 4.94 -6.76
CA THR A 8 -17.59 5.90 -5.66
C THR A 8 -16.20 5.76 -5.02
N LYS A 9 -15.72 6.83 -4.38
CA LYS A 9 -14.47 6.81 -3.60
C LYS A 9 -14.43 5.68 -2.55
N VAL A 10 -15.58 5.38 -1.93
CA VAL A 10 -15.71 4.28 -0.97
C VAL A 10 -15.41 2.94 -1.63
N LYS A 11 -15.96 2.69 -2.82
CA LYS A 11 -15.72 1.46 -3.58
C LYS A 11 -14.26 1.35 -4.06
N ILE A 12 -13.64 2.47 -4.46
CA ILE A 12 -12.19 2.50 -4.72
C ILE A 12 -11.38 2.07 -3.48
N TYR A 13 -11.77 2.52 -2.29
CA TYR A 13 -11.10 2.08 -1.05
C TYR A 13 -11.33 0.61 -0.72
N GLU A 14 -12.51 0.07 -1.02
CA GLU A 14 -12.79 -1.37 -0.88
C GLU A 14 -11.88 -2.19 -1.80
N ILE A 15 -11.76 -1.80 -3.08
CA ILE A 15 -10.84 -2.43 -4.04
C ILE A 15 -9.40 -2.36 -3.53
N GLN A 16 -8.96 -1.18 -3.10
CA GLN A 16 -7.61 -0.99 -2.57
C GLN A 16 -7.34 -1.83 -1.33
N THR A 17 -8.34 -1.99 -0.46
CA THR A 17 -8.19 -2.74 0.79
C THR A 17 -8.21 -4.24 0.53
N PHE A 18 -9.02 -4.72 -0.41
CA PHE A 18 -9.14 -6.13 -0.77
C PHE A 18 -7.89 -6.64 -1.49
N LEU A 19 -7.38 -5.88 -2.46
CA LEU A 19 -6.22 -6.24 -3.27
C LEU A 19 -4.87 -5.75 -2.70
N ASP A 20 -4.86 -5.18 -1.50
CA ASP A 20 -3.68 -4.56 -0.87
C ASP A 20 -2.99 -3.50 -1.77
N ILE A 21 -3.78 -2.75 -2.54
CA ILE A 21 -3.29 -1.68 -3.42
C ILE A 21 -3.06 -0.40 -2.60
N PRO A 22 -1.93 0.31 -2.79
CA PRO A 22 -1.67 1.56 -2.08
C PRO A 22 -2.73 2.63 -2.30
N ARG A 23 -3.27 3.21 -1.23
CA ARG A 23 -4.34 4.22 -1.29
C ARG A 23 -3.99 5.55 -1.97
N LYS A 24 -2.69 5.80 -2.21
CA LYS A 24 -2.20 6.99 -2.93
C LYS A 24 -2.44 6.93 -4.45
N LEU A 25 -2.78 5.75 -4.97
CA LEU A 25 -3.07 5.59 -6.38
C LEU A 25 -4.41 6.22 -6.70
N SER A 26 -4.46 6.87 -7.85
CA SER A 26 -5.69 7.42 -8.38
C SER A 26 -6.74 6.30 -8.57
N PRO A 27 -8.04 6.64 -8.62
CA PRO A 27 -9.07 5.69 -8.98
C PRO A 27 -8.78 4.98 -10.32
N LEU A 28 -8.22 5.70 -11.30
CA LEU A 28 -7.79 5.14 -12.58
C LEU A 28 -6.73 4.05 -12.39
N GLU A 29 -5.63 4.35 -11.72
CA GLU A 29 -4.57 3.38 -11.43
C GLU A 29 -5.09 2.20 -10.60
N THR A 30 -6.02 2.45 -9.68
CA THR A 30 -6.61 1.39 -8.84
C THR A 30 -7.40 0.38 -9.69
N LEU A 31 -8.27 0.86 -10.57
CA LEU A 31 -9.05 -0.02 -11.45
C LEU A 31 -8.16 -0.72 -12.46
N HIS A 32 -7.16 -0.03 -13.00
CA HIS A 32 -6.17 -0.61 -13.90
C HIS A 32 -5.46 -1.82 -13.27
N ILE A 33 -5.08 -1.69 -11.99
CA ILE A 33 -4.46 -2.79 -11.22
C ILE A 33 -5.49 -3.88 -10.91
N ALA A 34 -6.71 -3.51 -10.50
CA ALA A 34 -7.76 -4.46 -10.17
C ALA A 34 -8.15 -5.35 -11.36
N PHE A 35 -8.06 -4.81 -12.58
CA PHE A 35 -8.33 -5.51 -13.83
C PHE A 35 -7.12 -6.21 -14.43
N GLN A 36 -6.00 -6.33 -13.69
CA GLN A 36 -4.90 -7.21 -14.09
C GLN A 36 -5.28 -8.69 -13.92
N PRO A 37 -4.74 -9.61 -14.75
CA PRO A 37 -5.15 -11.02 -14.77
C PRO A 37 -5.14 -11.70 -13.40
N HIS A 38 -4.05 -11.55 -12.65
CA HIS A 38 -3.89 -12.14 -11.32
C HIS A 38 -4.92 -11.61 -10.30
N ASN A 39 -5.23 -10.31 -10.35
CA ASN A 39 -6.20 -9.71 -9.43
C ASN A 39 -7.63 -10.11 -9.77
N VAL A 40 -7.96 -10.22 -11.07
CA VAL A 40 -9.28 -10.71 -11.50
C VAL A 40 -9.48 -12.17 -11.08
N ASN A 41 -8.47 -13.02 -11.28
CA ASN A 41 -8.48 -14.40 -10.79
C ASN A 41 -8.61 -14.47 -9.26
N LEU A 42 -7.86 -13.65 -8.52
CA LEU A 42 -7.96 -13.57 -7.06
C LEU A 42 -9.36 -13.16 -6.61
N ILE A 43 -9.95 -12.14 -7.22
CA ILE A 43 -11.32 -11.69 -6.93
C ILE A 43 -12.30 -12.84 -7.18
N TYR A 44 -12.25 -13.47 -8.36
CA TYR A 44 -13.15 -14.58 -8.72
C TYR A 44 -13.03 -15.78 -7.77
N ASN A 45 -11.80 -16.15 -7.40
CA ASN A 45 -11.54 -17.29 -6.52
C ASN A 45 -11.96 -17.05 -5.05
N ASN A 46 -12.08 -15.80 -4.62
CA ASN A 46 -12.57 -15.44 -3.29
C ASN A 46 -14.10 -15.31 -3.20
N MET A 47 -14.81 -15.43 -4.33
CA MET A 47 -16.28 -15.45 -4.35
C MET A 47 -16.82 -16.76 -3.78
N GLY A 48 -18.04 -16.72 -3.23
CA GLY A 48 -18.80 -17.94 -2.94
C GLY A 48 -19.22 -18.65 -4.23
N LYS A 49 -19.46 -19.97 -4.18
CA LYS A 49 -19.90 -20.76 -5.34
C LYS A 49 -21.15 -20.22 -6.03
N ASP A 50 -22.09 -19.71 -5.24
CA ASP A 50 -23.34 -19.13 -5.76
C ASP A 50 -23.07 -17.85 -6.56
N GLU A 51 -22.12 -17.03 -6.10
CA GLU A 51 -21.67 -15.81 -6.80
C GLU A 51 -20.89 -16.16 -8.08
N GLN A 52 -19.96 -17.10 -8.03
CA GLN A 52 -19.24 -17.60 -9.22
C GLN A 52 -20.19 -18.12 -10.31
N THR A 53 -21.16 -18.95 -9.90
CA THR A 53 -22.19 -19.49 -10.80
C THR A 53 -23.04 -18.37 -11.40
N TYR A 54 -23.35 -17.35 -10.60
CA TYR A 54 -24.13 -16.21 -11.07
C TYR A 54 -23.36 -15.39 -12.11
N ILE A 55 -22.10 -15.03 -11.84
CA ILE A 55 -21.23 -14.30 -12.77
C ILE A 55 -21.06 -15.07 -14.09
N GLU A 56 -20.87 -16.39 -14.02
CA GLU A 56 -20.81 -17.24 -15.22
C GLU A 56 -22.13 -17.21 -16.01
N ASN A 57 -23.29 -17.21 -15.33
CA ASN A 57 -24.58 -17.10 -16.01
C ASN A 57 -24.79 -15.73 -16.68
N LEU A 58 -24.27 -14.65 -16.09
CA LEU A 58 -24.28 -13.32 -16.73
C LEU A 58 -23.43 -13.31 -18.01
N LEU A 59 -22.32 -14.03 -18.02
CA LEU A 59 -21.49 -14.19 -19.21
C LEU A 59 -22.18 -14.97 -20.32
N LYS A 60 -22.93 -16.02 -19.96
CA LYS A 60 -23.73 -16.84 -20.90
C LYS A 60 -24.90 -16.09 -21.54
N ASP A 61 -25.38 -15.01 -20.93
CA ASP A 61 -26.43 -14.17 -21.50
C ASP A 61 -25.93 -13.55 -22.81
N ALA A 62 -26.64 -13.74 -23.92
CA ALA A 62 -26.27 -13.17 -25.21
C ALA A 62 -26.52 -11.65 -25.29
N SER A 63 -27.10 -11.05 -24.25
CA SER A 63 -27.32 -9.60 -24.18
C SER A 63 -25.99 -8.86 -24.08
N SER A 64 -25.88 -7.79 -24.87
CA SER A 64 -24.68 -6.94 -24.91
C SER A 64 -24.52 -6.07 -23.66
N THR A 65 -25.62 -5.69 -23.03
CA THR A 65 -25.68 -5.09 -21.69
C THR A 65 -26.38 -6.04 -20.73
N VAL A 66 -25.84 -6.15 -19.50
CA VAL A 66 -26.34 -7.10 -18.50
C VAL A 66 -26.98 -6.34 -17.34
N ASN A 67 -28.30 -6.24 -17.40
CA ASN A 67 -29.11 -5.65 -16.33
C ASN A 67 -29.29 -6.66 -15.19
N VAL A 68 -29.13 -6.19 -13.96
CA VAL A 68 -29.31 -6.98 -12.74
C VAL A 68 -30.34 -6.33 -11.81
N ASN A 69 -31.08 -7.17 -11.08
CA ASN A 69 -32.02 -6.72 -10.04
C ASN A 69 -31.26 -6.35 -8.77
N GLU A 70 -31.76 -5.44 -7.94
CA GLU A 70 -31.17 -5.05 -6.66
C GLU A 70 -30.91 -6.23 -5.69
N ASP A 71 -31.71 -7.29 -5.77
CA ASP A 71 -31.54 -8.52 -4.99
C ASP A 71 -30.18 -9.21 -5.26
N ILE A 72 -29.52 -8.88 -6.38
CA ILE A 72 -28.17 -9.33 -6.76
C ILE A 72 -27.16 -9.11 -5.64
N LYS A 73 -27.29 -8.02 -4.88
CA LYS A 73 -26.33 -7.63 -3.83
C LYS A 73 -26.26 -8.68 -2.71
N THR A 74 -27.31 -9.47 -2.55
CA THR A 74 -27.37 -10.55 -1.55
C THR A 74 -26.64 -11.81 -2.02
N THR A 75 -26.62 -12.07 -3.33
CA THR A 75 -25.96 -13.21 -3.97
C THR A 75 -24.50 -12.91 -4.30
N CYS A 76 -24.23 -11.77 -4.93
CA CYS A 76 -22.91 -11.36 -5.41
C CYS A 76 -22.26 -10.33 -4.49
N LYS A 77 -21.91 -10.75 -3.27
CA LYS A 77 -21.50 -9.85 -2.19
C LYS A 77 -20.13 -9.23 -2.45
N LEU A 78 -19.17 -10.00 -2.96
CA LEU A 78 -17.82 -9.49 -3.19
C LEU A 78 -17.83 -8.51 -4.37
N THR A 79 -18.50 -8.89 -5.47
CA THR A 79 -18.66 -8.04 -6.65
C THR A 79 -19.38 -6.72 -6.32
N ASP A 80 -20.42 -6.75 -5.49
CA ASP A 80 -21.07 -5.54 -4.98
C ASP A 80 -20.14 -4.75 -4.06
N GLN A 81 -19.46 -5.40 -3.10
CA GLN A 81 -18.53 -4.73 -2.18
C GLN A 81 -17.48 -3.93 -2.94
N LEU A 82 -16.90 -4.51 -3.99
CA LEU A 82 -15.88 -3.88 -4.84
C LEU A 82 -16.46 -2.82 -5.78
N GLY A 83 -17.79 -2.74 -5.92
CA GLY A 83 -18.46 -1.68 -6.68
C GLY A 83 -18.50 -1.94 -8.17
N PHE A 84 -18.41 -3.21 -8.59
CA PHE A 84 -18.58 -3.60 -9.99
C PHE A 84 -20.05 -3.72 -10.40
N PHE A 85 -21.00 -3.55 -9.47
CA PHE A 85 -22.38 -3.19 -9.81
C PHE A 85 -22.60 -1.70 -9.60
N TYR A 86 -23.22 -1.03 -10.56
CA TYR A 86 -23.62 0.36 -10.43
C TYR A 86 -25.06 0.58 -10.88
N LYS A 87 -25.66 1.65 -10.35
CA LYS A 87 -27.05 2.00 -10.61
C LYS A 87 -27.14 2.86 -11.86
N GLU A 88 -27.85 2.41 -12.87
CA GLU A 88 -28.08 3.19 -14.11
C GLU A 88 -29.33 4.06 -13.97
N SER A 89 -30.42 3.50 -13.43
CA SER A 89 -31.71 4.21 -13.26
C SER A 89 -32.36 3.86 -11.92
N THR A 90 -33.55 4.40 -11.61
CA THR A 90 -34.22 4.25 -10.31
C THR A 90 -34.36 2.79 -9.87
N ASP A 91 -34.54 1.86 -10.81
CA ASP A 91 -34.77 0.43 -10.54
C ASP A 91 -33.83 -0.49 -11.35
N GLU A 92 -32.84 0.05 -12.07
CA GLU A 92 -31.93 -0.74 -12.92
C GLU A 92 -30.48 -0.64 -12.41
N TYR A 93 -29.89 -1.81 -12.19
CA TYR A 93 -28.48 -1.97 -11.89
C TYR A 93 -27.80 -2.67 -13.06
N ILE A 94 -26.55 -2.31 -13.31
CA ILE A 94 -25.71 -2.89 -14.36
C ILE A 94 -24.41 -3.38 -13.71
N ILE A 95 -23.88 -4.48 -14.24
CA ILE A 95 -22.52 -4.92 -13.95
C ILE A 95 -21.53 -4.24 -14.89
N ASP A 96 -20.41 -3.78 -14.34
CA ASP A 96 -19.33 -3.16 -15.10
C ASP A 96 -18.88 -4.07 -16.25
N PRO A 97 -19.08 -3.64 -17.52
CA PRO A 97 -18.84 -4.49 -18.67
C PRO A 97 -17.34 -4.72 -18.90
N ILE A 98 -16.46 -3.80 -18.47
CA ILE A 98 -15.01 -4.02 -18.49
C ILE A 98 -14.66 -5.14 -17.52
N TYR A 99 -15.16 -5.08 -16.28
CA TYR A 99 -14.92 -6.13 -15.29
C TYR A 99 -15.42 -7.49 -15.80
N LEU A 100 -16.64 -7.56 -16.33
CA LEU A 100 -17.22 -8.81 -16.81
C LEU A 100 -16.42 -9.40 -17.99
N ASN A 101 -16.00 -8.55 -18.93
CA ASN A 101 -15.12 -8.95 -20.03
C ASN A 101 -13.76 -9.45 -19.52
N LYS A 102 -13.19 -8.82 -18.49
CA LYS A 102 -11.92 -9.25 -17.88
C LYS A 102 -12.06 -10.59 -17.16
N VAL A 103 -13.20 -10.88 -16.53
CA VAL A 103 -13.50 -12.20 -15.97
C VAL A 103 -13.59 -13.25 -17.09
N ASN A 104 -14.30 -12.96 -18.18
CA ASN A 104 -14.37 -13.86 -19.34
C ASN A 104 -12.98 -14.19 -19.89
N GLU A 105 -12.17 -13.16 -20.11
CA GLU A 105 -10.83 -13.26 -20.66
C GLU A 105 -9.91 -14.09 -19.77
N TYR A 106 -9.83 -13.78 -18.47
CA TYR A 106 -8.79 -14.36 -17.61
C TYR A 106 -9.20 -15.60 -16.82
N VAL A 107 -10.51 -15.79 -16.56
CA VAL A 107 -11.02 -16.94 -15.80
C VAL A 107 -11.57 -18.01 -16.74
N PHE A 108 -12.21 -17.61 -17.83
CA PHE A 108 -12.84 -18.51 -18.79
C PHE A 108 -12.12 -18.56 -20.14
N THR A 109 -10.97 -17.90 -20.28
CA THR A 109 -10.14 -17.94 -21.50
C THR A 109 -10.94 -17.52 -22.74
N GLY A 110 -11.80 -16.52 -22.61
CA GLY A 110 -12.61 -15.98 -23.71
C GLY A 110 -13.72 -16.92 -24.20
N LEU A 111 -14.18 -17.86 -23.38
CA LEU A 111 -15.22 -18.84 -23.74
C LEU A 111 -16.55 -18.20 -24.18
N TYR A 112 -16.89 -17.02 -23.65
CA TYR A 112 -18.16 -16.33 -23.91
C TYR A 112 -18.01 -15.11 -24.82
N GLU A 113 -19.12 -14.62 -25.38
CA GLU A 113 -19.13 -13.38 -26.16
C GLU A 113 -18.84 -12.16 -25.27
N TYR A 114 -17.97 -11.27 -25.75
CA TYR A 114 -17.64 -10.02 -25.07
C TYR A 114 -18.83 -9.07 -25.04
N LYS A 115 -19.00 -8.39 -23.90
CA LYS A 115 -20.03 -7.36 -23.70
C LYS A 115 -19.63 -6.06 -24.38
N ASP A 116 -20.64 -5.36 -24.89
CA ASP A 116 -20.43 -4.08 -25.57
C ASP A 116 -19.92 -3.03 -24.58
N LEU A 117 -18.96 -2.24 -25.04
CA LEU A 117 -18.42 -1.11 -24.29
C LEU A 117 -18.95 0.19 -24.88
N ASP A 118 -19.52 1.03 -24.04
CA ASP A 118 -19.87 2.40 -24.40
C ASP A 118 -18.61 3.27 -24.63
N ASN A 119 -18.82 4.52 -25.02
CA ASN A 119 -17.72 5.45 -25.30
C ASN A 119 -16.87 5.77 -24.06
N ASP A 120 -17.48 5.81 -22.87
CA ASP A 120 -16.77 6.13 -21.63
C ASP A 120 -15.87 4.95 -21.21
N ASN A 121 -16.38 3.72 -21.33
CA ASN A 121 -15.62 2.49 -21.13
C ASN A 121 -14.45 2.37 -22.13
N LYS A 122 -14.71 2.65 -23.42
CA LYS A 122 -13.66 2.68 -24.45
C LYS A 122 -12.58 3.72 -24.14
N GLN A 123 -12.97 4.89 -23.64
CA GLN A 123 -12.01 5.92 -23.22
C GLN A 123 -11.23 5.50 -21.97
N LEU A 124 -11.87 4.84 -21.01
CA LEU A 124 -11.20 4.31 -19.82
C LEU A 124 -10.13 3.27 -20.19
N LEU A 125 -10.44 2.36 -21.12
CA LEU A 125 -9.48 1.41 -21.67
C LEU A 125 -8.28 2.10 -22.34
N LYS A 126 -8.50 3.19 -23.09
CA LYS A 126 -7.40 4.00 -23.65
C LYS A 126 -6.51 4.58 -22.56
N GLU A 127 -7.08 5.06 -21.45
CA GLU A 127 -6.31 5.57 -20.31
C GLU A 127 -5.52 4.47 -19.59
N PHE A 128 -6.07 3.26 -19.47
CA PHE A 128 -5.33 2.09 -18.98
C PHE A 128 -4.12 1.77 -19.87
N LYS A 129 -4.30 1.77 -21.19
CA LYS A 129 -3.20 1.55 -22.14
C LYS A 129 -2.07 2.57 -21.98
N LYS A 130 -2.38 3.85 -21.73
CA LYS A 130 -1.39 4.89 -21.43
C LYS A 130 -0.63 4.61 -20.12
N LEU A 131 -1.31 4.10 -19.09
CA LEU A 131 -0.65 3.69 -17.85
C LEU A 131 0.32 2.52 -18.10
N ASP A 132 -0.09 1.52 -18.88
CA ASP A 132 0.77 0.40 -19.28
C ASP A 132 2.00 0.87 -20.06
N GLU A 133 1.83 1.80 -21.01
CA GLU A 133 2.94 2.41 -21.77
C GLU A 133 3.90 3.17 -20.86
N LYS A 134 3.39 3.94 -19.89
CA LYS A 134 4.23 4.65 -18.90
C LYS A 134 5.04 3.67 -18.04
N VAL A 135 4.42 2.59 -17.59
CA VAL A 135 5.08 1.55 -16.79
C VAL A 135 6.17 0.86 -17.61
N ARG A 136 5.85 0.46 -18.84
CA ARG A 136 6.81 -0.15 -19.78
C ARG A 136 7.99 0.76 -20.05
N TYR A 137 7.73 2.02 -20.40
CA TYR A 137 8.78 3.00 -20.62
C TYR A 137 9.72 3.12 -19.42
N ASN A 138 9.18 3.24 -18.21
CA ASN A 138 10.01 3.31 -17.00
C ASN A 138 10.85 2.05 -16.81
N ILE A 139 10.28 0.86 -17.05
CA ILE A 139 10.98 -0.42 -16.93
C ILE A 139 12.11 -0.52 -17.97
N GLU A 140 11.83 -0.18 -19.22
CA GLU A 140 12.77 -0.20 -20.34
C GLU A 140 13.94 0.78 -20.15
N HIS A 141 13.73 1.86 -19.41
CA HIS A 141 14.71 2.93 -19.24
C HIS A 141 15.30 3.00 -17.83
N THR A 142 14.98 2.04 -16.95
CA THR A 142 15.60 1.97 -15.61
C THR A 142 16.98 1.33 -15.71
N ASN A 143 18.02 2.07 -15.32
CA ASN A 143 19.38 1.53 -15.18
C ASN A 143 19.59 0.85 -13.81
N LEU A 144 20.65 0.05 -13.68
CA LEU A 144 20.92 -0.77 -12.50
C LEU A 144 21.05 0.08 -11.24
N LYS A 145 21.75 1.20 -11.33
CA LYS A 145 21.95 2.12 -10.21
C LYS A 145 20.65 2.70 -9.69
N ASP A 146 19.77 3.13 -10.59
CA ASP A 146 18.47 3.71 -10.24
C ASP A 146 17.58 2.63 -9.63
N TYR A 147 17.55 1.43 -10.19
CA TYR A 147 16.87 0.28 -9.61
C TYR A 147 17.38 -0.02 -8.18
N LEU A 148 18.69 -0.18 -7.98
CA LEU A 148 19.28 -0.43 -6.66
C LEU A 148 18.95 0.69 -5.67
N THR A 149 18.82 1.93 -6.13
CA THR A 149 18.42 3.08 -5.30
C THR A 149 16.99 2.93 -4.79
N THR A 150 16.11 2.22 -5.50
CA THR A 150 14.74 1.92 -5.02
C THR A 150 14.69 0.88 -3.91
N LEU A 151 15.71 0.03 -3.76
CA LEU A 151 15.72 -1.04 -2.75
C LEU A 151 15.91 -0.51 -1.32
N LYS A 152 15.36 -1.18 -0.31
CA LYS A 152 15.54 -0.76 1.08
C LYS A 152 17.01 -0.90 1.50
N ALA A 153 17.46 -0.05 2.42
CA ALA A 153 18.84 -0.09 2.91
C ALA A 153 19.24 -1.46 3.48
N LYS A 154 18.29 -2.16 4.12
CA LYS A 154 18.49 -3.53 4.63
C LYS A 154 18.73 -4.53 3.49
N ASP A 155 18.00 -4.41 2.38
CA ASP A 155 18.14 -5.31 1.24
C ASP A 155 19.47 -5.10 0.53
N ILE A 156 19.89 -3.83 0.37
CA ILE A 156 21.23 -3.48 -0.10
C ILE A 156 22.33 -4.09 0.79
N GLN A 157 22.18 -4.02 2.12
CA GLN A 157 23.13 -4.65 3.04
C GLN A 157 23.12 -6.19 2.94
N ASN A 158 21.96 -6.79 2.73
CA ASN A 158 21.85 -8.24 2.51
C ASN A 158 22.56 -8.65 1.21
N ILE A 159 22.39 -7.89 0.12
CA ILE A 159 23.10 -8.11 -1.16
C ILE A 159 24.62 -8.06 -0.93
N LEU A 160 25.13 -7.00 -0.28
CA LEU A 160 26.57 -6.88 0.01
C LEU A 160 27.10 -8.07 0.81
N LYS A 161 26.34 -8.53 1.82
CA LYS A 161 26.72 -9.67 2.65
C LYS A 161 26.68 -10.98 1.87
N PHE A 162 25.64 -11.19 1.07
CA PHE A 162 25.42 -12.40 0.29
C PHE A 162 26.51 -12.59 -0.78
N TYR A 163 26.92 -11.52 -1.45
CA TYR A 163 28.01 -11.53 -2.43
C TYR A 163 29.40 -11.25 -1.83
N GLU A 164 29.52 -11.30 -0.50
CA GLU A 164 30.78 -11.21 0.26
C GLU A 164 31.62 -9.93 0.01
N PHE A 165 30.96 -8.79 -0.19
CA PHE A 165 31.65 -7.50 -0.29
C PHE A 165 32.33 -7.15 1.05
N LYS A 166 33.59 -6.71 0.99
CA LYS A 166 34.42 -6.41 2.17
C LYS A 166 34.17 -5.01 2.71
N ASN A 167 34.25 -4.86 4.04
CA ASN A 167 34.21 -3.56 4.75
C ASN A 167 32.93 -2.73 4.57
N THR A 168 31.78 -3.39 4.43
CA THR A 168 30.51 -2.76 4.02
C THR A 168 29.57 -2.36 5.16
N SER A 169 29.79 -2.84 6.38
CA SER A 169 28.87 -2.72 7.52
C SER A 169 28.59 -1.29 8.00
N LYS A 170 29.36 -0.31 7.52
CA LYS A 170 29.20 1.12 7.85
C LYS A 170 28.88 2.00 6.64
N LEU A 171 28.71 1.42 5.45
CA LEU A 171 28.41 2.19 4.25
C LEU A 171 26.99 2.74 4.30
N LYS A 172 26.82 4.00 3.91
CA LYS A 172 25.50 4.58 3.66
C LYS A 172 24.90 3.93 2.42
N LYS A 173 23.56 3.89 2.33
CA LYS A 173 22.83 3.27 1.21
C LYS A 173 23.35 3.74 -0.16
N ALA A 174 23.55 5.05 -0.36
CA ALA A 174 24.04 5.60 -1.62
C ALA A 174 25.45 5.08 -2.00
N ASP A 175 26.37 5.01 -1.02
CA ASP A 175 27.73 4.51 -1.25
C ASP A 175 27.73 2.99 -1.52
N ALA A 176 26.85 2.25 -0.83
CA ALA A 176 26.66 0.83 -1.04
C ALA A 176 26.06 0.51 -2.42
N VAL A 177 25.06 1.28 -2.86
CA VAL A 177 24.48 1.16 -4.20
C VAL A 177 25.54 1.43 -5.26
N LYS A 178 26.32 2.50 -5.10
CA LYS A 178 27.42 2.82 -5.99
C LYS A 178 28.45 1.68 -6.05
N LEU A 179 28.82 1.11 -4.90
CA LEU A 179 29.76 0.00 -4.84
C LEU A 179 29.26 -1.23 -5.62
N ILE A 180 28.00 -1.64 -5.43
CA ILE A 180 27.42 -2.77 -6.17
C ILE A 180 27.43 -2.49 -7.67
N ASN A 181 26.93 -1.30 -8.07
CA ASN A 181 26.86 -0.89 -9.47
C ASN A 181 28.24 -0.87 -10.14
N ASP A 182 29.21 -0.19 -9.52
CA ASP A 182 30.55 -0.04 -10.08
C ASP A 182 31.26 -1.40 -10.19
N THR A 183 31.13 -2.26 -9.18
CA THR A 183 31.71 -3.61 -9.21
C THR A 183 31.02 -4.51 -10.22
N PHE A 184 29.70 -4.39 -10.43
CA PHE A 184 28.98 -5.18 -11.43
C PHE A 184 29.48 -4.91 -12.85
N PHE A 185 29.77 -3.64 -13.17
CA PHE A 185 30.24 -3.24 -14.51
C PHE A 185 31.77 -3.22 -14.66
N GLU A 186 32.54 -3.51 -13.60
CA GLU A 186 34.01 -3.51 -13.65
C GLU A 186 34.54 -4.68 -14.48
N ASN A 187 34.00 -5.88 -14.25
CA ASN A 187 34.37 -7.12 -14.92
C ASN A 187 33.28 -8.20 -14.72
N ASN A 188 33.49 -9.38 -15.30
CA ASN A 188 32.49 -10.45 -15.26
C ASN A 188 32.43 -11.21 -13.92
N GLU A 189 33.33 -10.97 -12.96
CA GLU A 189 33.41 -11.77 -11.73
C GLU A 189 32.13 -11.69 -10.89
N LEU A 190 31.56 -10.49 -10.73
CA LEU A 190 30.31 -10.35 -9.96
C LEU A 190 29.12 -10.92 -10.73
N LEU A 191 29.09 -10.76 -12.07
CA LEU A 191 28.06 -11.36 -12.92
C LEU A 191 28.09 -12.89 -12.84
N GLU A 192 29.27 -13.51 -12.94
CA GLU A 192 29.44 -14.95 -12.77
C GLU A 192 28.97 -15.41 -11.39
N ARG A 193 29.23 -14.64 -10.34
CA ARG A 193 28.67 -14.93 -9.01
C ARG A 193 27.15 -14.84 -9.00
N VAL A 194 26.54 -13.86 -9.67
CA VAL A 194 25.08 -13.75 -9.79
C VAL A 194 24.50 -14.98 -10.50
N PHE A 195 25.06 -15.36 -11.66
CA PHE A 195 24.65 -16.57 -12.38
C PHE A 195 24.85 -17.83 -11.54
N ASN A 196 25.93 -17.88 -10.75
CA ASN A 196 26.17 -18.99 -9.81
C ASN A 196 25.14 -19.08 -8.67
N GLN A 197 24.24 -18.13 -8.50
CA GLN A 197 23.15 -18.20 -7.55
C GLN A 197 21.80 -18.52 -8.21
N PHE A 198 21.78 -18.66 -9.54
CA PHE A 198 20.55 -19.04 -10.24
C PHE A 198 20.11 -20.44 -9.82
N THR A 199 18.80 -20.56 -9.62
CA THR A 199 18.04 -21.81 -9.55
C THR A 199 17.40 -22.08 -10.91
N ASN A 200 16.82 -23.27 -11.09
CA ASN A 200 16.05 -23.58 -12.31
C ASN A 200 14.95 -22.55 -12.58
N SER A 201 14.30 -22.05 -11.52
CA SER A 201 13.23 -21.04 -11.58
C SER A 201 13.74 -19.66 -12.04
N THR A 202 14.85 -19.17 -11.47
CA THR A 202 15.40 -17.87 -11.89
C THR A 202 16.06 -17.95 -13.27
N LEU A 203 16.61 -19.11 -13.65
CA LEU A 203 17.14 -19.35 -14.99
C LEU A 203 16.02 -19.32 -16.04
N PHE A 204 14.87 -19.93 -15.75
CA PHE A 204 13.69 -19.86 -16.61
C PHE A 204 13.20 -18.43 -16.83
N ILE A 205 13.12 -17.63 -15.76
CA ILE A 205 12.74 -16.21 -15.85
C ILE A 205 13.78 -15.41 -16.66
N PHE A 206 15.08 -15.65 -16.41
CA PHE A 206 16.15 -15.02 -17.17
C PHE A 206 16.02 -15.29 -18.67
N GLN A 207 15.85 -16.55 -19.05
CA GLN A 207 15.69 -16.97 -20.43
C GLN A 207 14.47 -16.30 -21.06
N SER A 208 13.32 -16.27 -20.37
CA SER A 208 12.11 -15.61 -20.86
C SER A 208 12.30 -14.12 -21.13
N ILE A 209 13.09 -13.42 -20.30
CA ILE A 209 13.39 -12.00 -20.52
C ILE A 209 14.33 -11.86 -21.73
N TYR A 210 15.43 -12.62 -21.75
CA TYR A 210 16.46 -12.48 -22.77
C TYR A 210 15.96 -12.83 -24.18
N GLU A 211 15.10 -13.83 -24.32
CA GLU A 211 14.56 -14.27 -25.62
C GLU A 211 13.44 -13.37 -26.19
N ASN A 212 12.84 -12.48 -25.38
CA ASN A 212 11.73 -11.60 -25.78
C ASN A 212 12.21 -10.30 -26.49
N ASP A 213 13.52 -10.15 -26.75
CA ASP A 213 14.13 -8.92 -27.28
C ASP A 213 13.75 -7.64 -26.49
N LYS A 214 13.33 -7.81 -25.23
CA LYS A 214 12.92 -6.77 -24.27
C LYS A 214 13.67 -6.99 -22.98
N ASN A 215 13.80 -5.94 -22.17
CA ASN A 215 14.41 -6.07 -20.85
C ASN A 215 13.44 -6.53 -19.75
N TYR A 216 12.26 -7.04 -20.10
CA TYR A 216 11.26 -7.53 -19.16
C TYR A 216 10.41 -8.67 -19.72
N THR A 217 9.72 -9.35 -18.82
CA THR A 217 8.68 -10.34 -19.12
C THR A 217 7.46 -10.10 -18.25
N SER A 218 6.28 -10.20 -18.86
CA SER A 218 4.97 -10.22 -18.20
C SER A 218 4.27 -11.58 -18.37
N ASN A 219 4.94 -12.54 -19.01
CA ASN A 219 4.36 -13.81 -19.44
C ASN A 219 4.46 -14.90 -18.36
N ILE A 220 4.94 -14.55 -17.17
CA ILE A 220 5.16 -15.46 -16.06
C ILE A 220 4.42 -14.88 -14.85
N ASP A 221 3.41 -15.61 -14.35
CA ASP A 221 2.67 -15.16 -13.17
C ASP A 221 3.37 -15.57 -11.86
N ILE A 222 4.25 -14.67 -11.40
CA ILE A 222 5.00 -14.85 -10.15
C ILE A 222 4.06 -14.83 -8.94
N ALA A 223 2.99 -14.03 -8.97
CA ALA A 223 2.05 -13.94 -7.86
C ALA A 223 1.28 -15.26 -7.68
N SER A 224 0.82 -15.86 -8.78
CA SER A 224 0.13 -17.17 -8.76
C SER A 224 1.06 -18.29 -8.30
N THR A 225 2.32 -18.29 -8.74
CA THR A 225 3.35 -19.24 -8.27
C THR A 225 3.55 -19.17 -6.75
N VAL A 226 3.64 -17.96 -6.18
CA VAL A 226 3.83 -17.79 -4.72
C VAL A 226 2.63 -18.28 -3.93
N ASN A 227 1.41 -18.17 -4.47
CA ASN A 227 0.19 -18.64 -3.81
C ASN A 227 0.08 -20.18 -3.81
N ASP A 228 0.52 -20.82 -4.89
CA ASP A 228 0.42 -22.28 -5.05
C ASP A 228 1.50 -23.03 -4.26
N VAL A 229 2.66 -22.40 -4.07
CA VAL A 229 3.82 -23.05 -3.46
C VAL A 229 4.00 -22.59 -2.01
N GLN A 230 3.68 -23.47 -1.06
CA GLN A 230 3.79 -23.21 0.40
C GLN A 230 5.20 -22.83 0.88
N GLU A 231 6.23 -23.11 0.09
CA GLU A 231 7.63 -22.78 0.38
C GLU A 231 7.94 -21.29 0.14
N LEU A 232 7.08 -20.57 -0.60
CA LEU A 232 7.20 -19.15 -0.86
C LEU A 232 6.13 -18.37 -0.09
N THR A 233 6.60 -17.41 0.70
CA THR A 233 5.76 -16.41 1.39
C THR A 233 5.81 -15.04 0.72
N SER A 234 6.77 -14.82 -0.19
CA SER A 234 6.86 -13.61 -1.00
C SER A 234 7.68 -13.82 -2.29
N PRO A 235 7.38 -13.08 -3.37
CA PRO A 235 8.15 -13.10 -4.62
C PRO A 235 9.65 -12.83 -4.45
N SER A 236 10.04 -12.03 -3.45
CA SER A 236 11.46 -11.75 -3.17
C SER A 236 12.27 -12.98 -2.77
N GLN A 237 11.62 -14.04 -2.25
CA GLN A 237 12.29 -15.30 -1.92
C GLN A 237 12.67 -16.08 -3.18
N LEU A 238 11.92 -15.92 -4.28
CA LEU A 238 12.22 -16.55 -5.56
C LEU A 238 13.57 -16.09 -6.13
N PHE A 239 13.88 -14.80 -5.97
CA PHE A 239 15.08 -14.21 -6.54
C PHE A 239 16.33 -14.35 -5.66
N ASN A 240 16.22 -14.88 -4.44
CA ASN A 240 17.36 -15.19 -3.54
C ASN A 240 18.48 -14.13 -3.49
N TYR A 241 18.12 -12.86 -3.27
CA TYR A 241 19.03 -11.69 -3.28
C TYR A 241 19.71 -11.38 -4.62
N SER A 242 19.29 -12.00 -5.73
CA SER A 242 19.66 -11.58 -7.07
C SER A 242 19.18 -10.15 -7.32
N PHE A 243 20.13 -9.23 -7.42
CA PHE A 243 19.87 -7.79 -7.56
C PHE A 243 19.74 -7.35 -9.02
N ILE A 244 19.71 -8.29 -9.96
CA ILE A 244 19.49 -7.98 -11.38
C ILE A 244 18.02 -8.16 -11.79
N PHE A 245 17.19 -8.79 -10.95
CA PHE A 245 15.76 -8.94 -11.21
C PHE A 245 14.95 -7.90 -10.42
N ASN A 246 14.25 -7.05 -11.16
CA ASN A 246 13.26 -6.13 -10.64
C ASN A 246 11.87 -6.71 -10.82
N TYR A 247 11.25 -7.18 -9.73
CA TYR A 247 9.86 -7.62 -9.77
C TYR A 247 8.90 -6.50 -9.39
N ASN A 248 8.14 -6.04 -10.37
CA ASN A 248 7.03 -5.13 -10.17
C ASN A 248 5.76 -5.92 -9.85
N ALA A 249 5.54 -6.19 -8.57
CA ALA A 249 4.41 -6.97 -8.07
C ALA A 249 3.04 -6.44 -8.49
N ARG A 250 2.94 -5.14 -8.74
CA ARG A 250 1.67 -4.50 -9.11
C ARG A 250 1.21 -4.86 -10.52
N TYR A 251 2.16 -4.96 -11.44
CA TYR A 251 1.88 -5.27 -12.84
C TYR A 251 2.33 -6.69 -13.22
N ASN A 252 2.84 -7.45 -12.24
CA ASN A 252 3.37 -8.79 -12.45
C ASN A 252 4.46 -8.85 -13.53
N ILE A 253 5.32 -7.83 -13.55
CA ILE A 253 6.41 -7.71 -14.53
C ILE A 253 7.72 -8.01 -13.82
N VAL A 254 8.53 -8.90 -14.39
CA VAL A 254 9.94 -9.04 -14.01
C VAL A 254 10.79 -8.36 -15.07
N SER A 255 11.71 -7.49 -14.66
CA SER A 255 12.65 -6.85 -15.57
C SER A 255 14.10 -6.97 -15.13
N ILE A 256 15.00 -6.79 -16.09
CA ILE A 256 16.43 -6.60 -15.87
C ILE A 256 16.76 -5.15 -16.25
N PRO A 257 17.47 -4.38 -15.41
CA PRO A 257 17.88 -3.03 -15.77
C PRO A 257 18.62 -3.01 -17.12
N TYR A 258 18.31 -2.05 -17.99
CA TYR A 258 18.71 -2.14 -19.40
C TYR A 258 20.24 -2.19 -19.59
N ASP A 259 20.98 -1.41 -18.80
CA ASP A 259 22.44 -1.37 -18.84
C ASP A 259 23.06 -2.65 -18.28
N ALA A 260 22.42 -3.27 -17.29
CA ALA A 260 22.79 -4.60 -16.82
C ALA A 260 22.53 -5.67 -17.89
N LEU A 261 21.40 -5.60 -18.59
CA LEU A 261 21.09 -6.52 -19.69
C LEU A 261 22.09 -6.37 -20.84
N ASP A 262 22.43 -5.14 -21.23
CA ASP A 262 23.47 -4.86 -22.23
C ASP A 262 24.85 -5.43 -21.84
N PHE A 263 25.18 -5.39 -20.55
CA PHE A 263 26.41 -5.96 -20.03
C PHE A 263 26.37 -7.50 -20.03
N ILE A 264 25.23 -8.07 -19.63
CA ILE A 264 24.98 -9.52 -19.67
C ILE A 264 25.02 -10.04 -21.11
N ASP A 265 24.43 -9.33 -22.07
CA ASP A 265 24.46 -9.70 -23.48
C ASP A 265 25.90 -9.79 -23.99
N LYS A 266 26.74 -8.78 -23.71
CA LYS A 266 28.17 -8.82 -24.08
C LYS A 266 28.89 -10.02 -23.48
N TYR A 267 28.58 -10.37 -22.23
CA TYR A 267 29.11 -11.57 -21.59
C TYR A 267 28.67 -12.83 -22.34
N ILE A 268 27.38 -12.98 -22.61
CA ILE A 268 26.78 -14.12 -23.33
C ILE A 268 27.39 -14.29 -24.73
N GLN A 269 27.53 -13.19 -25.48
CA GLN A 269 28.17 -13.24 -26.80
C GLN A 269 29.65 -13.68 -26.70
N SER A 270 30.34 -13.33 -25.60
CA SER A 270 31.73 -13.72 -25.37
C SER A 270 31.90 -15.19 -24.96
N THR A 271 30.86 -15.82 -24.40
CA THR A 271 30.87 -17.22 -23.95
C THR A 271 30.33 -18.20 -24.99
N GLY A 272 29.93 -17.74 -26.18
CA GLY A 272 29.44 -18.60 -27.27
C GLY A 272 27.93 -18.55 -27.48
N GLY A 273 27.23 -17.60 -26.86
CA GLY A 273 25.80 -17.38 -27.01
C GLY A 273 24.98 -17.91 -25.82
N LEU A 274 23.67 -17.63 -25.87
CA LEU A 274 22.75 -17.93 -24.77
C LEU A 274 22.71 -19.43 -24.43
N GLU A 275 22.70 -20.29 -25.44
CA GLU A 275 22.68 -21.75 -25.27
C GLU A 275 23.86 -22.23 -24.41
N SER A 276 25.07 -21.71 -24.64
CA SER A 276 26.25 -22.10 -23.87
C SER A 276 26.13 -21.72 -22.39
N VAL A 277 25.56 -20.54 -22.10
CA VAL A 277 25.34 -20.10 -20.71
C VAL A 277 24.26 -20.93 -20.04
N ILE A 278 23.16 -21.23 -20.75
CA ILE A 278 22.08 -22.08 -20.23
C ILE A 278 22.61 -23.49 -19.94
N ASP A 279 23.35 -24.10 -20.86
CA ASP A 279 23.93 -25.43 -20.68
C ASP A 279 24.87 -25.49 -19.47
N ASP A 280 25.78 -24.51 -19.35
CA ASP A 280 26.68 -24.39 -18.19
C ASP A 280 25.90 -24.25 -16.87
N GLN A 281 24.81 -23.47 -16.87
CA GLN A 281 23.97 -23.32 -15.69
C GLN A 281 23.19 -24.60 -15.37
N ILE A 282 22.65 -25.30 -16.37
CA ILE A 282 21.95 -26.58 -16.19
C ILE A 282 22.90 -27.64 -15.64
N GLU A 283 24.15 -27.71 -16.14
CA GLU A 283 25.16 -28.64 -15.63
C GLU A 283 25.45 -28.37 -14.15
N ARG A 284 25.56 -27.09 -13.77
CA ARG A 284 25.87 -26.66 -12.41
C ARG A 284 24.71 -26.83 -11.43
N ILE A 285 23.50 -26.44 -11.83
CA ILE A 285 22.28 -26.48 -10.98
C ILE A 285 21.76 -27.92 -10.88
N GLY A 286 21.91 -28.69 -11.95
CA GLY A 286 21.32 -30.02 -12.10
C GLY A 286 19.90 -29.97 -12.68
N THR A 287 19.48 -31.09 -13.26
CA THR A 287 18.22 -31.19 -14.02
C THR A 287 16.97 -31.43 -13.17
N GLN A 288 17.09 -31.50 -11.84
CA GLN A 288 15.94 -31.70 -10.96
C GLN A 288 15.14 -30.40 -10.84
N LYS A 289 13.90 -30.44 -11.31
CA LYS A 289 12.93 -29.36 -11.17
C LYS A 289 12.19 -29.52 -9.84
N ASP A 290 12.00 -28.41 -9.14
CA ASP A 290 11.23 -28.34 -7.90
C ASP A 290 9.78 -27.90 -8.18
N ASN A 291 8.93 -27.95 -7.16
CA ASN A 291 7.52 -27.54 -7.28
C ASN A 291 7.39 -26.06 -7.68
N ILE A 292 8.40 -25.22 -7.36
CA ILE A 292 8.43 -23.80 -7.74
C ILE A 292 8.58 -23.69 -9.27
N PHE A 293 9.52 -24.41 -9.86
CA PHE A 293 9.70 -24.43 -11.31
C PHE A 293 8.44 -24.96 -12.02
N GLU A 294 7.86 -26.06 -11.53
CA GLU A 294 6.68 -26.66 -12.14
C GLU A 294 5.50 -25.68 -12.14
N SER A 295 5.24 -25.03 -11.01
CA SER A 295 4.19 -24.00 -10.90
C SER A 295 4.48 -22.78 -11.79
N LEU A 296 5.73 -22.31 -11.88
CA LEU A 296 6.09 -21.22 -12.80
C LEU A 296 5.82 -21.58 -14.26
N ALA A 297 6.13 -22.82 -14.65
CA ALA A 297 5.92 -23.28 -16.01
C ALA A 297 4.42 -23.42 -16.34
N GLU A 298 3.61 -23.88 -15.39
CA GLU A 298 2.14 -23.95 -15.52
C GLU A 298 1.50 -22.56 -15.62
N HIS A 299 2.03 -21.59 -14.86
CA HIS A 299 1.58 -20.19 -14.86
C HIS A 299 2.32 -19.31 -15.87
N SER A 300 2.98 -19.95 -16.84
CA SER A 300 3.66 -19.26 -17.91
C SER A 300 2.91 -19.43 -19.23
N LEU A 301 2.71 -18.31 -19.92
CA LEU A 301 2.12 -18.29 -21.26
C LEU A 301 3.12 -18.72 -22.36
N ILE A 302 4.23 -19.38 -22.00
CA ILE A 302 5.35 -19.69 -22.91
C ILE A 302 5.02 -20.78 -23.94
N SER A 303 3.86 -21.46 -23.85
CA SER A 303 3.36 -22.32 -24.93
C SER A 303 2.36 -21.57 -25.82
N GLU A 304 2.88 -20.68 -26.66
CA GLU A 304 2.34 -20.17 -27.95
C GLU A 304 2.86 -18.74 -28.15
N ILE A 305 4.09 -18.63 -28.70
CA ILE A 305 4.59 -17.38 -29.27
C ILE A 305 3.75 -17.10 -30.52
N GLU A 306 2.73 -16.28 -30.37
CA GLU A 306 2.47 -15.15 -31.25
C GLU A 306 2.27 -13.92 -30.36
N ASP A 307 2.62 -12.75 -30.89
CA ASP A 307 2.72 -11.43 -30.26
C ASP A 307 1.38 -10.88 -29.70
N ASP A 308 0.63 -11.68 -28.95
CA ASP A 308 -0.71 -11.37 -28.47
C ASP A 308 -0.69 -10.56 -27.16
N LEU A 309 -0.04 -9.40 -27.23
CA LEU A 309 -0.64 -8.20 -26.63
C LEU A 309 -1.82 -7.68 -27.48
N THR A 310 -2.17 -8.36 -28.58
CA THR A 310 -3.38 -8.12 -29.41
C THR A 310 -4.69 -8.60 -28.76
N GLY A 311 -4.70 -9.08 -27.51
CA GLY A 311 -5.94 -9.28 -26.76
C GLY A 311 -6.82 -8.01 -26.62
N TRP A 312 -6.27 -6.85 -27.00
CA TRP A 312 -6.98 -5.57 -27.16
C TRP A 312 -7.66 -5.40 -28.55
N ASP A 313 -7.22 -6.11 -29.59
CA ASP A 313 -7.77 -6.09 -30.95
C ASP A 313 -8.95 -7.07 -31.11
N SER A 314 -9.14 -8.02 -30.18
CA SER A 314 -10.32 -8.91 -30.15
C SER A 314 -11.63 -8.21 -29.75
N LEU A 315 -11.58 -6.92 -29.39
CA LEU A 315 -12.78 -6.06 -29.39
C LEU A 315 -13.06 -5.68 -30.86
N GLY A 316 -13.89 -6.50 -31.51
CA GLY A 316 -14.20 -6.47 -32.95
C GLY A 316 -14.04 -5.12 -33.66
N ASP A 317 -13.31 -5.16 -34.77
CA ASP A 317 -13.19 -4.13 -35.81
C ASP A 317 -13.06 -2.69 -35.27
N PHE A 318 -12.03 -2.44 -34.47
CA PHE A 318 -11.63 -1.06 -34.12
C PHE A 318 -10.83 -0.35 -35.24
N ASP A 319 -10.45 -1.08 -36.30
CA ASP A 319 -9.82 -0.52 -37.50
C ASP A 319 -10.73 0.44 -38.26
N SER A 320 -12.06 0.39 -38.07
CA SER A 320 -12.98 1.33 -38.72
C SER A 320 -13.08 2.70 -38.03
N LEU A 321 -12.31 2.94 -36.96
CA LEU A 321 -12.18 4.25 -36.30
C LEU A 321 -10.78 4.86 -36.48
N ALA A 322 -9.90 4.21 -37.24
CA ALA A 322 -8.59 4.71 -37.62
C ALA A 322 -8.62 5.77 -38.74
N ASP A 323 -9.81 6.11 -39.28
CA ASP A 323 -9.99 7.18 -40.25
C ASP A 323 -10.23 8.54 -39.56
N SER A 324 -9.30 8.96 -38.71
CA SER A 324 -8.95 10.37 -38.60
C SER A 324 -7.52 10.48 -38.07
N GLU A 325 -6.63 10.81 -38.99
CA GLU A 325 -5.26 11.28 -38.79
C GLU A 325 -5.03 11.94 -37.41
N ASP A 326 -4.38 11.22 -36.50
CA ASP A 326 -3.57 11.80 -35.43
C ASP A 326 -2.48 10.76 -35.08
N ASN A 327 -1.53 10.62 -36.01
CA ASN A 327 -0.26 9.94 -35.75
C ASN A 327 0.54 10.79 -34.76
N PHE A 328 0.35 10.54 -33.46
CA PHE A 328 1.14 11.17 -32.40
C PHE A 328 2.61 10.83 -32.57
N THR A 329 3.43 11.86 -32.69
CA THR A 329 4.87 11.75 -32.91
C THR A 329 5.63 11.94 -31.60
N LYS A 330 6.88 11.46 -31.57
CA LYS A 330 7.83 11.64 -30.45
C LYS A 330 8.00 13.09 -29.99
N ASN A 331 7.64 14.07 -30.83
CA ASN A 331 7.70 15.49 -30.53
C ASN A 331 6.51 15.98 -29.70
N ASP A 332 5.33 15.37 -29.82
CA ASP A 332 4.16 15.70 -28.99
C ASP A 332 4.39 15.30 -27.52
N ILE A 333 5.24 14.30 -27.30
CA ILE A 333 5.73 13.90 -25.98
C ILE A 333 6.71 14.94 -25.43
N ILE A 334 7.50 15.63 -26.26
CA ILE A 334 8.52 16.61 -25.80
C ILE A 334 7.90 18.00 -25.55
N GLU A 335 6.91 18.44 -26.33
CA GLU A 335 6.28 19.76 -26.12
C GLU A 335 5.49 19.84 -24.80
N ALA A 336 4.90 18.74 -24.33
CA ALA A 336 4.31 18.68 -22.99
C ALA A 336 5.35 18.76 -21.85
N PHE A 337 6.65 18.60 -22.16
CA PHE A 337 7.74 18.62 -21.19
C PHE A 337 8.38 20.01 -21.03
N GLU A 338 8.27 20.93 -21.99
CA GLU A 338 8.90 22.26 -21.87
C GLU A 338 8.14 23.21 -20.93
N GLU A 339 6.87 22.97 -20.62
CA GLU A 339 6.11 23.77 -19.64
C GLU A 339 6.39 23.42 -18.17
N ASN A 340 7.17 22.36 -17.89
CA ASN A 340 7.58 21.99 -16.54
C ASN A 340 9.10 21.82 -16.45
N ASN A 341 9.83 22.93 -16.59
CA ASN A 341 11.27 22.96 -16.31
C ASN A 341 11.57 22.56 -14.86
N PRO A 342 12.44 21.55 -14.63
CA PRO A 342 12.82 21.06 -13.30
C PRO A 342 14.09 21.75 -12.80
N ASP A 343 14.02 23.03 -12.44
CA ASP A 343 15.10 23.73 -11.73
C ASP A 343 14.64 24.05 -10.30
N GLU A 344 14.47 23.00 -9.47
CA GLU A 344 14.54 23.02 -7.98
C GLU A 344 14.12 21.64 -7.44
N LEU A 345 14.89 20.59 -7.74
CA LEU A 345 14.78 19.32 -7.01
C LEU A 345 15.56 19.44 -5.70
N ASP A 346 14.88 19.98 -4.69
CA ASP A 346 15.35 20.00 -3.31
C ASP A 346 15.35 18.58 -2.71
N ASN A 347 16.35 18.33 -1.88
CA ASN A 347 16.86 17.04 -1.44
C ASN A 347 15.96 16.37 -0.37
N SER A 348 14.65 16.23 -0.61
CA SER A 348 13.73 15.57 0.32
C SER A 348 12.61 14.79 -0.38
N SER A 349 12.87 13.53 -0.75
CA SER A 349 11.79 12.55 -0.95
C SER A 349 12.27 11.15 -0.60
N LEU A 350 12.50 10.97 0.71
CA LEU A 350 12.35 9.67 1.35
C LEU A 350 10.95 9.13 1.03
N GLU A 351 10.89 7.83 0.76
CA GLU A 351 9.68 7.01 0.76
C GLU A 351 8.78 7.35 1.97
N SER A 352 7.74 8.16 1.75
CA SER A 352 6.73 8.38 2.78
C SER A 352 5.61 7.35 2.59
N VAL A 353 5.55 6.41 3.54
CA VAL A 353 4.24 5.95 4.02
C VAL A 353 3.43 7.22 4.28
N ASN A 354 2.24 7.34 3.70
CA ASN A 354 1.51 8.62 3.74
C ASN A 354 1.04 8.87 5.18
N ILE A 355 1.88 9.53 5.97
CA ILE A 355 1.72 9.85 7.39
C ILE A 355 0.37 10.55 7.61
N GLU A 356 -0.07 11.38 6.67
CA GLU A 356 -1.35 12.11 6.71
C GLU A 356 -2.57 11.19 6.93
N ASN A 357 -2.58 9.97 6.38
CA ASN A 357 -3.72 9.04 6.54
C ASN A 357 -3.76 8.37 7.93
N TYR A 358 -2.62 8.26 8.62
CA TYR A 358 -2.54 7.78 10.01
C TYR A 358 -2.59 8.93 11.02
N MET A 359 -2.44 10.17 10.54
CA MET A 359 -2.62 11.39 11.31
C MET A 359 -4.08 11.88 11.30
N ASP A 360 -4.96 11.35 10.43
CA ASP A 360 -6.39 11.64 10.48
C ASP A 360 -7.08 10.80 11.59
N PRO A 361 -7.53 11.43 12.70
CA PRO A 361 -8.15 10.71 13.80
C PRO A 361 -9.50 10.05 13.40
N GLU A 362 -10.19 10.54 12.38
CA GLU A 362 -11.50 10.04 11.95
C GLU A 362 -11.39 8.66 11.28
N ILE A 363 -10.36 8.45 10.47
CA ILE A 363 -10.13 7.17 9.77
C ILE A 363 -9.95 6.04 10.77
N ARG A 364 -9.06 6.22 11.75
CA ARG A 364 -8.81 5.20 12.79
C ARG A 364 -10.06 4.98 13.64
N GLN A 365 -10.78 6.04 13.99
CA GLN A 365 -12.03 5.93 14.76
C GLN A 365 -13.10 5.11 14.01
N ASN A 366 -13.26 5.32 12.70
CA ASN A 366 -14.21 4.57 11.88
C ASN A 366 -13.87 3.08 11.82
N LEU A 367 -12.60 2.73 11.60
CA LEU A 367 -12.14 1.35 11.60
C LEU A 367 -12.35 0.67 12.97
N VAL A 368 -12.14 1.40 14.08
CA VAL A 368 -12.46 0.90 15.44
C VAL A 368 -13.96 0.63 15.58
N GLN A 369 -14.83 1.50 15.09
CA GLN A 369 -16.28 1.30 15.17
C GLN A 369 -16.76 0.12 14.32
N GLU A 370 -16.20 -0.07 13.12
CA GLU A 370 -16.46 -1.22 12.27
C GLU A 370 -16.06 -2.53 12.96
N GLN A 371 -14.85 -2.57 13.53
CA GLN A 371 -14.37 -3.75 14.27
C GLN A 371 -15.23 -4.04 15.51
N LEU A 372 -15.62 -3.01 16.27
CA LEU A 372 -16.53 -3.16 17.41
C LEU A 372 -17.89 -3.68 16.98
N LYS A 373 -18.42 -3.23 15.84
CA LYS A 373 -19.69 -3.73 15.27
C LYS A 373 -19.57 -5.20 14.91
N HIS A 374 -18.45 -5.61 14.30
CA HIS A 374 -18.15 -7.01 14.00
C HIS A 374 -18.12 -7.88 15.26
N PHE A 375 -17.35 -7.46 16.27
CA PHE A 375 -17.23 -8.21 17.53
C PHE A 375 -18.53 -8.30 18.32
N LYS A 376 -19.37 -7.25 18.29
CA LYS A 376 -20.69 -7.28 18.94
C LYS A 376 -21.66 -8.24 18.25
N ASN A 377 -21.58 -8.35 16.92
CA ASN A 377 -22.49 -9.15 16.11
C ASN A 377 -22.08 -10.64 16.02
N ASP A 378 -20.83 -10.99 16.35
CA ASP A 378 -20.35 -12.37 16.42
C ASP A 378 -20.29 -12.85 17.89
N PRO A 379 -21.17 -13.77 18.33
CA PRO A 379 -21.17 -14.29 19.70
C PRO A 379 -19.82 -14.87 20.15
N LYS A 380 -19.01 -15.38 19.21
CA LYS A 380 -17.69 -15.95 19.51
C LYS A 380 -16.61 -14.88 19.69
N LYS A 381 -16.90 -13.61 19.41
CA LYS A 381 -15.94 -12.50 19.48
C LYS A 381 -16.36 -11.39 20.43
N GLN A 382 -17.53 -11.50 21.07
CA GLN A 382 -18.00 -10.50 22.03
C GLN A 382 -17.03 -10.27 23.20
N HIS A 383 -16.26 -11.28 23.60
CA HIS A 383 -15.25 -11.14 24.66
C HIS A 383 -14.09 -10.22 24.27
N TYR A 384 -13.89 -9.90 22.99
CA TYR A 384 -12.86 -8.97 22.50
C TYR A 384 -13.26 -7.50 22.53
N VAL A 385 -14.54 -7.17 22.77
CA VAL A 385 -15.03 -5.78 22.76
C VAL A 385 -14.31 -4.91 23.79
N THR A 386 -14.16 -5.39 25.02
CA THR A 386 -13.47 -4.63 26.08
C THR A 386 -11.94 -4.58 25.88
N PRO A 387 -11.25 -5.71 25.60
CA PRO A 387 -9.83 -5.68 25.25
C PRO A 387 -9.49 -4.73 24.09
N LEU A 388 -10.25 -4.75 22.99
CA LEU A 388 -10.06 -3.81 21.88
C LEU A 388 -10.11 -2.36 22.36
N ASN A 389 -11.16 -1.99 23.09
CA ASN A 389 -11.30 -0.64 23.61
C ASN A 389 -10.14 -0.23 24.53
N ILE A 390 -9.64 -1.15 25.37
CA ILE A 390 -8.48 -0.88 26.22
C ILE A 390 -7.23 -0.58 25.38
N TYR A 391 -6.92 -1.39 24.36
CA TYR A 391 -5.74 -1.15 23.51
C TYR A 391 -5.82 0.16 22.73
N ILE A 392 -7.02 0.53 22.25
CA ILE A 392 -7.25 1.82 21.59
C ILE A 392 -7.09 2.98 22.58
N ALA A 393 -7.66 2.88 23.78
CA ALA A 393 -7.55 3.90 24.81
C ALA A 393 -6.10 4.14 25.25
N ILE A 394 -5.34 3.07 25.48
CA ILE A 394 -3.92 3.15 25.85
C ILE A 394 -3.11 3.90 24.78
N THR A 395 -3.32 3.55 23.50
CA THR A 395 -2.57 4.18 22.40
C THR A 395 -3.03 5.61 22.10
N ASN A 396 -4.29 5.97 22.39
CA ASN A 396 -4.74 7.37 22.32
C ASN A 396 -4.20 8.23 23.46
N LEU A 397 -4.11 7.67 24.66
CA LEU A 397 -3.70 8.37 25.86
C LEU A 397 -2.18 8.60 25.90
N TYR A 398 -1.40 7.58 25.57
CA TYR A 398 0.06 7.61 25.72
C TYR A 398 0.82 7.72 24.39
N GLY A 399 0.16 7.42 23.27
CA GLY A 399 0.84 7.15 22.01
C GLY A 399 1.47 5.77 22.01
N TYR A 400 2.32 5.46 23.00
CA TYR A 400 3.01 4.17 23.13
C TYR A 400 3.03 3.68 24.59
N ALA A 401 3.14 2.36 24.77
CA ALA A 401 3.34 1.72 26.09
C ALA A 401 4.09 0.39 25.94
N SER A 402 4.98 0.06 26.88
CA SER A 402 5.59 -1.28 26.93
C SER A 402 4.52 -2.35 27.18
N LEU A 403 4.73 -3.57 26.67
CA LEU A 403 3.79 -4.67 26.93
C LEU A 403 3.71 -5.04 28.41
N GLU A 404 4.76 -4.79 29.20
CA GLU A 404 4.72 -4.89 30.67
C GLU A 404 3.73 -3.90 31.28
N ARG A 405 3.73 -2.66 30.79
CA ARG A 405 2.78 -1.63 31.24
C ARG A 405 1.37 -1.97 30.83
N VAL A 406 1.17 -2.47 29.61
CA VAL A 406 -0.14 -2.94 29.15
C VAL A 406 -0.64 -4.08 30.03
N SER A 407 0.21 -5.04 30.36
CA SER A 407 -0.12 -6.13 31.31
C SER A 407 -0.51 -5.59 32.69
N TYR A 408 0.25 -4.61 33.22
CA TYR A 408 -0.11 -3.94 34.47
C TYR A 408 -1.49 -3.29 34.40
N LEU A 409 -1.81 -2.53 33.34
CA LEU A 409 -3.10 -1.86 33.19
C LEU A 409 -4.25 -2.87 33.03
N MET A 410 -4.05 -3.95 32.28
CA MET A 410 -5.03 -5.04 32.13
C MET A 410 -5.35 -5.70 33.47
N LYS A 411 -4.33 -5.92 34.32
CA LYS A 411 -4.53 -6.46 35.66
C LYS A 411 -5.16 -5.45 36.62
N HIS A 412 -4.65 -4.22 36.63
CA HIS A 412 -5.04 -3.20 37.62
C HIS A 412 -6.44 -2.62 37.36
N LEU A 413 -6.78 -2.35 36.09
CA LEU A 413 -8.04 -1.69 35.72
C LEU A 413 -9.12 -2.67 35.25
N TYR A 414 -8.72 -3.75 34.56
CA TYR A 414 -9.66 -4.72 33.97
C TYR A 414 -9.66 -6.09 34.69
N ASN A 415 -8.82 -6.28 35.70
CA ASN A 415 -8.68 -7.53 36.46
C ASN A 415 -8.44 -8.77 35.57
N LYS A 416 -7.69 -8.59 34.48
CA LYS A 416 -7.27 -9.67 33.57
C LYS A 416 -5.77 -9.81 33.61
N GLU A 417 -5.30 -10.92 34.16
CA GLU A 417 -3.88 -11.25 34.20
C GLU A 417 -3.43 -11.79 32.83
N MET A 418 -2.39 -11.18 32.26
CA MET A 418 -1.88 -11.51 30.93
C MET A 418 -0.35 -11.34 30.91
N THR A 419 0.34 -12.26 30.26
CA THR A 419 1.75 -12.10 29.89
C THR A 419 1.89 -11.21 28.64
N GLN A 420 3.11 -10.78 28.33
CA GLN A 420 3.37 -10.04 27.09
C GLN A 420 3.02 -10.85 25.84
N ASN A 421 3.22 -12.17 25.86
CA ASN A 421 2.86 -13.06 24.75
C ASN A 421 1.35 -13.20 24.62
N ASP A 422 0.61 -13.31 25.73
CA ASP A 422 -0.87 -13.34 25.69
C ASP A 422 -1.44 -12.08 25.03
N ILE A 423 -0.81 -10.92 25.25
CA ILE A 423 -1.22 -9.66 24.60
C ILE A 423 -0.96 -9.71 23.09
N LYS A 424 0.20 -10.23 22.65
CA LYS A 424 0.53 -10.38 21.23
C LYS A 424 -0.43 -11.32 20.51
N ASP A 425 -0.69 -12.48 21.13
CA ASP A 425 -1.58 -13.49 20.58
C ASP A 425 -3.02 -12.97 20.54
N GLU A 426 -3.50 -12.31 21.59
CA GLU A 426 -4.84 -11.71 21.62
C GLU A 426 -5.02 -10.63 20.54
N ILE A 427 -4.03 -9.75 20.33
CA ILE A 427 -4.06 -8.74 19.26
C ILE A 427 -4.07 -9.38 17.86
N LYS A 428 -3.29 -10.46 17.67
CA LYS A 428 -3.26 -11.23 16.42
C LYS A 428 -4.60 -11.91 16.15
N ASP A 429 -5.17 -12.57 17.15
CA ASP A 429 -6.47 -13.27 17.06
C ASP A 429 -7.62 -12.30 16.77
N MET A 430 -7.54 -11.09 17.33
CA MET A 430 -8.49 -10.01 17.03
C MET A 430 -8.35 -9.45 15.61
N GLY A 431 -7.19 -9.63 14.96
CA GLY A 431 -6.92 -9.09 13.63
C GLY A 431 -6.79 -7.57 13.58
N ILE A 432 -6.35 -6.93 14.68
CA ILE A 432 -6.38 -5.46 14.84
C ILE A 432 -5.03 -4.77 14.61
N ASN A 433 -4.11 -5.42 13.88
CA ASN A 433 -2.76 -4.89 13.58
C ASN A 433 -2.77 -3.59 12.76
N ARG A 434 -3.90 -3.23 12.14
CA ARG A 434 -4.11 -1.94 11.48
C ARG A 434 -4.55 -0.82 12.44
N LEU A 435 -5.03 -1.17 13.65
CA LEU A 435 -5.54 -0.24 14.66
C LEU A 435 -4.52 0.03 15.78
N VAL A 436 -3.64 -0.92 16.04
CA VAL A 436 -2.51 -0.84 16.98
C VAL A 436 -1.33 -1.62 16.40
N THR A 437 -0.11 -1.20 16.70
CA THR A 437 1.11 -1.85 16.22
C THR A 437 1.89 -2.43 17.39
N ILE A 438 2.42 -3.65 17.25
CA ILE A 438 3.38 -4.21 18.19
C ILE A 438 4.76 -4.18 17.56
N GLN A 439 5.70 -3.51 18.20
CA GLN A 439 7.10 -3.45 17.77
C GLN A 439 8.01 -3.34 18.99
N ASN A 440 9.09 -4.13 19.05
CA ASN A 440 10.07 -4.14 20.14
C ASN A 440 9.43 -4.21 21.55
N ASP A 441 8.48 -5.13 21.75
CA ASP A 441 7.75 -5.30 23.01
C ASP A 441 7.01 -4.04 23.50
N MET A 442 6.58 -3.20 22.56
CA MET A 442 5.72 -2.05 22.81
C MET A 442 4.44 -2.12 22.00
N LEU A 443 3.35 -1.66 22.61
CA LEU A 443 2.09 -1.34 21.96
C LEU A 443 2.14 0.13 21.51
N LEU A 444 1.99 0.37 20.21
CA LEU A 444 2.15 1.67 19.58
C LEU A 444 0.86 2.11 18.91
N HIS A 445 0.57 3.40 18.97
CA HIS A 445 -0.31 4.07 18.04
C HIS A 445 0.26 3.88 16.63
N PRO A 446 -0.53 3.52 15.61
CA PRO A 446 -0.05 3.23 14.25
C PRO A 446 0.76 4.35 13.59
N VAL A 447 0.66 5.58 14.12
CA VAL A 447 1.37 6.75 13.62
C VAL A 447 2.82 6.84 14.13
N ILE A 448 3.14 6.23 15.27
CA ILE A 448 4.47 6.33 15.89
C ILE A 448 5.57 5.65 15.06
N PRO A 449 5.38 4.42 14.54
CA PRO A 449 6.35 3.80 13.63
C PRO A 449 6.65 4.63 12.37
N LEU A 450 5.79 5.60 12.05
CA LEU A 450 5.92 6.49 10.90
C LEU A 450 6.61 7.81 11.25
N LEU A 451 6.65 8.18 12.53
CA LEU A 451 7.22 9.45 13.02
C LEU A 451 8.63 9.28 13.60
N THR A 452 9.02 8.08 14.05
CA THR A 452 10.34 7.85 14.68
C THR A 452 10.94 6.47 14.35
N ASN A 453 12.28 6.40 14.27
CA ASN A 453 12.98 5.14 14.44
C ASN A 453 12.86 4.76 15.92
N SER A 454 12.35 3.56 16.21
CA SER A 454 11.97 3.04 17.54
C SER A 454 13.08 2.97 18.60
N SER A 455 14.24 3.60 18.40
CA SER A 455 15.37 3.63 19.32
C SER A 455 15.29 4.71 20.40
N ASP A 456 14.41 5.71 20.23
CA ASP A 456 14.22 6.81 21.19
C ASP A 456 12.94 6.68 22.04
N ILE A 457 12.28 5.52 22.01
CA ILE A 457 11.06 5.29 22.78
C ILE A 457 11.45 4.94 24.23
N ASP A 458 11.00 5.81 25.14
CA ASP A 458 11.62 6.19 26.39
C ASP A 458 11.60 5.10 27.50
N ASP A 459 12.51 5.30 28.47
CA ASP A 459 12.86 4.47 29.63
C ASP A 459 11.64 3.84 30.37
N PRO A 460 11.61 2.49 30.57
CA PRO A 460 10.53 1.77 31.28
C PRO A 460 10.38 2.17 32.76
N PHE A 461 11.32 2.94 33.33
CA PHE A 461 11.30 3.39 34.72
C PHE A 461 10.73 4.80 34.95
N LYS A 462 10.35 5.53 33.89
CA LYS A 462 9.71 6.86 34.08
C LYS A 462 8.19 6.75 34.24
N GLU A 463 7.65 7.62 35.08
CA GLU A 463 6.25 7.59 35.50
C GLU A 463 5.29 7.94 34.34
N PHE A 464 4.20 7.18 34.24
CA PHE A 464 3.09 7.40 33.32
C PHE A 464 1.85 7.75 34.13
N TYR A 465 0.99 8.61 33.60
CA TYR A 465 -0.32 8.85 34.17
C TYR A 465 -1.13 7.53 34.22
N VAL A 466 -1.74 7.21 35.36
CA VAL A 466 -2.60 6.02 35.53
C VAL A 466 -4.02 6.49 35.76
N PRO A 467 -4.98 6.12 34.89
CA PRO A 467 -6.40 6.32 35.17
C PRO A 467 -6.80 5.60 36.47
N ASP A 468 -7.65 6.22 37.27
CA ASP A 468 -8.12 5.71 38.56
C ASP A 468 -8.95 4.42 38.41
N ASN A 469 -9.61 4.26 37.26
CA ASN A 469 -10.48 3.13 36.96
C ASN A 469 -10.61 2.88 35.44
N LEU A 470 -11.22 1.74 35.10
CA LEU A 470 -11.44 1.35 33.70
C LEU A 470 -12.32 2.36 32.95
N ASP A 471 -13.38 2.90 33.56
CA ASP A 471 -14.28 3.83 32.88
C ASP A 471 -13.55 5.11 32.46
N GLU A 472 -12.65 5.61 33.32
CA GLU A 472 -11.78 6.74 32.97
C GLU A 472 -10.87 6.42 31.79
N LEU A 473 -10.20 5.26 31.80
CA LEU A 473 -9.39 4.82 30.65
C LEU A 473 -10.24 4.75 29.38
N LEU A 474 -11.43 4.16 29.45
CA LEU A 474 -12.30 3.96 28.30
C LEU A 474 -12.85 5.27 27.71
N THR A 475 -12.79 6.39 28.43
CA THR A 475 -13.10 7.70 27.83
C THR A 475 -12.14 8.04 26.68
N TYR A 476 -10.89 7.57 26.75
CA TYR A 476 -9.88 7.77 25.73
C TYR A 476 -10.01 6.83 24.53
N VAL A 477 -11.00 5.92 24.49
CA VAL A 477 -11.35 5.19 23.26
C VAL A 477 -11.73 6.19 22.17
N ASN A 478 -12.49 7.22 22.52
CA ASN A 478 -12.71 8.33 21.63
C ASN A 478 -11.43 9.17 21.58
N ASN A 479 -10.74 9.15 20.45
CA ASN A 479 -9.53 9.94 20.24
C ASN A 479 -9.78 11.45 20.46
N GLU A 480 -11.01 11.90 20.24
CA GLU A 480 -11.47 13.27 20.40
C GLU A 480 -11.74 13.65 21.86
N TYR A 481 -11.63 12.71 22.81
CA TYR A 481 -11.89 13.00 24.20
C TYR A 481 -10.86 13.98 24.77
N TYR A 482 -11.39 14.96 25.51
CA TYR A 482 -10.61 15.85 26.34
C TYR A 482 -11.39 16.17 27.61
N GLU A 483 -10.66 16.35 28.71
CA GLU A 483 -11.28 16.72 29.97
C GLU A 483 -11.84 18.15 29.89
N ARG A 484 -13.12 18.29 30.18
CA ARG A 484 -13.88 19.53 29.96
C ARG A 484 -13.61 20.58 31.05
N ASN A 485 -12.43 21.20 31.03
CA ASN A 485 -12.15 22.37 31.85
C ASN A 485 -12.44 23.70 31.12
N THR A 486 -12.61 24.79 31.88
CA THR A 486 -13.00 26.10 31.34
C THR A 486 -11.98 26.67 30.33
N LYS A 487 -10.69 26.45 30.55
CA LYS A 487 -9.62 26.97 29.69
C LYS A 487 -9.58 26.25 28.34
N LEU A 488 -9.68 24.92 28.36
CA LEU A 488 -9.70 24.13 27.13
C LEU A 488 -10.95 24.40 26.28
N LYS A 489 -12.12 24.61 26.91
CA LYS A 489 -13.34 25.04 26.20
C LYS A 489 -13.16 26.39 25.49
N GLN A 490 -12.48 27.34 26.13
CA GLN A 490 -12.18 28.64 25.53
C GLN A 490 -11.22 28.50 24.35
N PHE A 491 -10.21 27.63 24.46
CA PHE A 491 -9.27 27.36 23.39
C PHE A 491 -9.94 26.68 22.19
N ILE A 492 -10.79 25.68 22.41
CA ILE A 492 -11.54 25.01 21.33
C ILE A 492 -12.48 26.00 20.63
N LYS A 493 -13.15 26.87 21.40
CA LYS A 493 -13.97 27.95 20.82
C LYS A 493 -13.13 28.90 19.97
N PHE A 494 -11.90 29.21 20.40
CA PHE A 494 -10.96 30.00 19.62
C PHE A 494 -10.61 29.28 18.31
N ILE A 495 -10.23 27.99 18.32
CA ILE A 495 -9.94 27.22 17.10
C ILE A 495 -11.15 27.23 16.16
N ARG A 496 -12.33 26.83 16.68
CA ARG A 496 -13.58 26.71 15.91
C ARG A 496 -13.97 28.02 15.20
N ASN A 497 -13.79 29.16 15.87
CA ASN A 497 -14.12 30.47 15.31
C ASN A 497 -13.15 30.91 14.20
N ASN A 498 -11.96 30.32 14.12
CA ASN A 498 -10.95 30.68 13.14
C ASN A 498 -10.85 29.68 11.98
N ILE A 499 -11.55 28.55 12.00
CA ILE A 499 -11.56 27.59 10.86
C ILE A 499 -12.36 28.16 9.68
N LYS A 500 -11.77 28.08 8.48
CA LYS A 500 -12.37 28.50 7.21
C LYS A 500 -13.21 27.37 6.57
N ALA A 501 -14.24 26.93 7.29
CA ALA A 501 -15.21 25.96 6.78
C ALA A 501 -16.63 26.54 6.82
N ASN A 502 -17.48 26.10 5.89
CA ASN A 502 -18.78 26.73 5.67
C ASN A 502 -19.90 26.14 6.55
N ASP A 503 -19.76 24.89 6.98
CA ASP A 503 -20.72 24.24 7.87
C ASP A 503 -20.11 23.79 9.19
N ASP A 504 -20.99 23.50 10.16
CA ASP A 504 -20.60 23.15 11.52
C ASP A 504 -20.00 21.74 11.65
N ILE A 505 -20.24 20.84 10.69
CA ILE A 505 -19.70 19.47 10.67
C ILE A 505 -18.23 19.54 10.26
N GLU A 506 -17.91 20.23 9.18
CA GLU A 506 -16.53 20.46 8.73
C GLU A 506 -15.69 21.18 9.79
N LYS A 507 -16.28 22.16 10.49
CA LYS A 507 -15.61 22.83 11.61
C LYS A 507 -15.28 21.89 12.75
N GLU A 508 -16.19 20.98 13.09
CA GLU A 508 -15.94 20.03 14.19
C GLU A 508 -14.84 19.03 13.80
N LYS A 509 -14.87 18.51 12.56
CA LYS A 509 -13.80 17.65 12.02
C LYS A 509 -12.44 18.34 12.07
N ALA A 510 -12.37 19.59 11.64
CA ALA A 510 -11.13 20.37 11.69
C ALA A 510 -10.65 20.62 13.13
N VAL A 511 -11.56 20.86 14.08
CA VAL A 511 -11.20 20.95 15.52
C VAL A 511 -10.60 19.63 16.00
N GLN A 512 -11.22 18.50 15.70
CA GLN A 512 -10.75 17.17 16.12
C GLN A 512 -9.36 16.87 15.55
N TYR A 513 -9.17 17.12 14.25
CA TYR A 513 -7.88 17.02 13.58
C TYR A 513 -6.81 17.85 14.31
N ILE A 514 -7.11 19.13 14.59
CA ILE A 514 -6.18 20.03 15.25
C ILE A 514 -5.81 19.54 16.66
N LEU A 515 -6.80 19.14 17.46
CA LEU A 515 -6.56 18.67 18.82
C LEU A 515 -5.71 17.40 18.86
N PHE A 516 -5.91 16.47 17.92
CA PHE A 516 -5.10 15.26 17.81
C PHE A 516 -3.63 15.61 17.52
N HIS A 517 -3.37 16.48 16.55
CA HIS A 517 -2.00 16.88 16.22
C HIS A 517 -1.31 17.65 17.34
N LEU A 518 -2.06 18.51 18.03
CA LEU A 518 -1.57 19.21 19.21
C LEU A 518 -1.19 18.25 20.34
N ARG A 519 -1.87 17.11 20.49
CA ARG A 519 -1.52 16.06 21.47
C ARG A 519 -0.18 15.37 21.16
N ILE A 520 0.17 15.29 19.87
CA ILE A 520 1.41 14.67 19.37
C ILE A 520 2.59 15.63 19.50
N ALA A 521 2.34 16.94 19.46
CA ALA A 521 3.39 17.96 19.51
C ALA A 521 4.32 17.75 20.73
N PRO A 522 5.65 17.68 20.52
CA PRO A 522 6.59 17.37 21.60
C PRO A 522 6.69 18.49 22.63
N ASP A 523 6.52 19.75 22.20
CA ASP A 523 6.58 20.95 23.02
C ASP A 523 5.65 22.06 22.46
N GLU A 524 5.61 23.19 23.17
CA GLU A 524 4.77 24.35 22.80
C GLU A 524 5.20 25.00 21.49
N GLU A 525 6.50 25.04 21.18
CA GLU A 525 7.03 25.68 19.96
C GLU A 525 6.54 24.92 18.72
N ASN A 526 6.61 23.59 18.76
CA ASN A 526 6.09 22.72 17.71
C ASN A 526 4.55 22.82 17.58
N ALA A 527 3.84 22.97 18.70
CA ALA A 527 2.40 23.20 18.68
C ALA A 527 2.02 24.54 17.99
N VAL A 528 2.82 25.59 18.20
CA VAL A 528 2.66 26.89 17.54
C VAL A 528 2.97 26.78 16.04
N GLU A 529 4.06 26.11 15.68
CA GLU A 529 4.46 25.91 14.29
C GLU A 529 3.37 25.17 13.48
N MET A 530 2.82 24.09 14.04
CA MET A 530 1.72 23.35 13.43
C MET A 530 0.52 24.24 13.12
N MET A 531 0.10 25.08 14.06
CA MET A 531 -1.01 26.01 13.85
C MET A 531 -0.69 27.09 12.81
N ASN A 532 0.56 27.56 12.75
CA ASN A 532 1.00 28.50 11.71
C ASN A 532 0.98 27.87 10.32
N ASN A 533 1.31 26.58 10.18
CA ASN A 533 1.23 25.89 8.89
C ASN A 533 -0.22 25.78 8.40
N LEU A 534 -1.18 25.51 9.29
CA LEU A 534 -2.60 25.53 8.93
C LEU A 534 -3.11 26.93 8.51
N ILE A 535 -2.52 27.99 9.05
CA ILE A 535 -2.79 29.37 8.60
C ILE A 535 -2.20 29.60 7.20
N LYS A 536 -0.98 29.14 6.93
CA LYS A 536 -0.32 29.26 5.60
C LYS A 536 -1.07 28.48 4.52
N GLU A 537 -1.62 27.32 4.86
CA GLU A 537 -2.45 26.48 3.97
C GLU A 537 -3.88 27.01 3.77
N ASP A 538 -4.20 28.18 4.32
CA ASP A 538 -5.52 28.81 4.25
C ASP A 538 -6.66 27.99 4.91
N LYS A 539 -6.34 27.07 5.82
CA LYS A 539 -7.33 26.27 6.58
C LYS A 539 -7.87 27.03 7.81
N ILE A 540 -7.08 27.94 8.36
CA ILE A 540 -7.42 28.80 9.50
C ILE A 540 -7.22 30.27 9.11
N LEU A 541 -8.09 31.14 9.61
CA LEU A 541 -7.96 32.59 9.46
C LEU A 541 -6.61 33.08 10.01
N PRO A 542 -5.97 34.08 9.37
CA PRO A 542 -4.76 34.67 9.90
C PRO A 542 -4.94 35.19 11.32
N VAL A 543 -4.10 34.72 12.24
CA VAL A 543 -4.04 35.16 13.63
C VAL A 543 -2.65 35.75 13.90
N PRO A 544 -2.51 36.93 14.52
CA PRO A 544 -1.19 37.46 14.88
C PRO A 544 -0.41 36.51 15.80
N ASP A 545 0.87 36.26 15.51
CA ASP A 545 1.71 35.27 16.21
C ASP A 545 1.62 35.36 17.74
N LYS A 546 1.77 36.56 18.30
CA LYS A 546 1.68 36.79 19.76
C LYS A 546 0.34 36.36 20.35
N THR A 547 -0.74 36.52 19.59
CA THR A 547 -2.08 36.09 20.01
C THR A 547 -2.20 34.58 19.91
N LEU A 548 -1.68 33.97 18.84
CA LEU A 548 -1.72 32.52 18.63
C LEU A 548 -0.94 31.78 19.72
N SER A 549 0.31 32.15 19.98
CA SER A 549 1.13 31.54 21.03
C SER A 549 0.44 31.60 22.40
N LYS A 550 -0.12 32.76 22.76
CA LYS A 550 -0.85 32.93 24.03
C LYS A 550 -2.11 32.06 24.14
N GLN A 551 -2.78 31.75 23.02
CA GLN A 551 -3.94 30.86 23.03
C GLN A 551 -3.49 29.40 23.17
N ILE A 552 -2.42 29.03 22.48
CA ILE A 552 -1.83 27.68 22.56
C ILE A 552 -1.32 27.41 23.98
N GLU A 553 -0.52 28.30 24.58
CA GLU A 553 -0.06 28.20 25.97
C GLU A 553 -1.22 27.92 26.96
N LYS A 554 -2.35 28.59 26.78
CA LYS A 554 -3.54 28.46 27.65
C LYS A 554 -4.35 27.20 27.43
N GLY A 555 -4.32 26.64 26.22
CA GLY A 555 -5.16 25.50 25.83
C GLY A 555 -4.39 24.18 25.82
N TRP A 556 -3.22 24.17 25.20
CA TRP A 556 -2.36 23.01 25.00
C TRP A 556 -1.87 22.41 26.32
N THR A 557 -1.51 23.25 27.29
CA THR A 557 -1.06 22.81 28.64
C THR A 557 -2.12 22.06 29.45
N HIS A 558 -3.38 22.08 28.98
CA HIS A 558 -4.52 21.39 29.56
C HIS A 558 -4.91 20.11 28.80
N LEU A 559 -4.22 19.77 27.72
CA LEU A 559 -4.33 18.48 27.04
C LEU A 559 -3.42 17.46 27.73
N ARG A 560 -3.84 16.19 27.76
CA ARG A 560 -2.93 15.08 28.04
C ARG A 560 -2.10 14.83 26.79
N LEU A 561 -0.78 14.84 26.92
CA LEU A 561 0.16 14.81 25.78
C LEU A 561 0.91 13.47 25.75
N TRP A 562 1.36 13.09 24.55
CA TRP A 562 2.19 11.89 24.41
C TRP A 562 3.62 12.11 24.92
N SER A 563 4.17 13.31 24.69
CA SER A 563 5.51 13.70 25.19
C SER A 563 5.61 13.68 26.72
N THR A 564 4.47 13.81 27.41
CA THR A 564 4.35 13.78 28.86
C THR A 564 3.75 12.46 29.37
N ARG A 565 3.69 11.42 28.54
CA ARG A 565 3.19 10.08 28.93
C ARG A 565 1.78 10.11 29.54
N GLY A 566 0.90 10.92 28.94
CA GLY A 566 -0.49 11.05 29.35
C GLY A 566 -0.73 12.06 30.48
N PHE A 567 0.29 12.72 31.02
CA PHE A 567 0.07 13.85 31.94
C PHE A 567 -0.30 15.13 31.19
N THR A 568 -1.01 16.03 31.84
CA THR A 568 -1.06 17.44 31.42
C THR A 568 0.22 18.15 31.89
N VAL A 569 0.59 19.25 31.23
CA VAL A 569 1.73 20.08 31.67
C VAL A 569 1.50 20.60 33.09
N GLN A 570 0.26 20.92 33.46
CA GLN A 570 -0.08 21.39 34.80
C GLN A 570 0.12 20.32 35.89
N GLU A 571 -0.20 19.06 35.62
CA GLU A 571 0.05 17.96 36.58
C GLU A 571 1.55 17.82 36.85
N ILE A 572 2.40 17.90 35.82
CA ILE A 572 3.87 17.85 35.95
C ILE A 572 4.41 19.05 36.75
N LEU A 573 3.90 20.26 36.48
CA LEU A 573 4.31 21.47 37.19
C LEU A 573 3.85 21.49 38.66
N ASN A 574 2.78 20.76 38.98
CA ASN A 574 2.27 20.64 40.34
C ASN A 574 2.95 19.49 41.12
N SER A 575 3.45 18.46 40.44
CA SER A 575 4.22 17.36 41.05
C SER A 575 5.69 17.71 41.33
N THR A 576 6.17 18.83 40.77
CA THR A 576 7.53 19.37 40.98
C THR A 576 7.60 20.48 42.04
N LYS A 577 6.46 20.78 42.69
CA LYS A 577 6.36 21.63 43.89
C LYS A 577 6.16 20.77 45.12
#